data_AF-Q0KBY1-F1
#
_entry.id   AF-Q0KBY1-F1
#
_cell.length_a   1.000
_cell.length_b   1.000
_cell.length_c   1.000
_cell.angle_alpha   90.00
_cell.angle_beta   90.00
_cell.angle_gamma   90.00
#
_symmetry.space_group_name_H-M   'P 1'
#
loop_
_entity.id
_entity.type
_entity.pdbx_description
1 polymer ?
#
loop_
_entity_poly.entity_id
_entity_poly.type
_entity_poly.pdbx_seq_one_letter_code
_entity_poly.pdbx_strand_id
1 'polypeptide(L)'
;MRIVGDDRSAGQSYTVHPYSIRILPMPLYQSDSILLEAYYFGDDCESLRLPCGSVCVDAGAILVDGIEPLQLQALRWTPDFLSFDAQGTRHRYPVSRPALVGPGQARFALL
;
A
#
# COMPACT_ATOMS: atom_id res chain seq x y z
N MET A 1 2.16 57.38 -13.14
CA MET A 1 3.03 56.24 -13.47
C MET A 1 2.83 55.20 -12.38
N ARG A 2 2.24 54.05 -12.74
CA ARG A 2 1.98 52.91 -11.83
C ARG A 2 3.30 52.21 -11.52
N ILE A 3 3.47 51.67 -10.31
CA ILE A 3 3.73 50.23 -10.06
C ILE A 3 3.14 49.85 -8.69
N VAL A 4 2.19 48.92 -8.72
CA VAL A 4 1.67 48.12 -7.60
C VAL A 4 2.56 46.89 -7.50
N GLY A 5 2.91 46.46 -6.29
CA GLY A 5 3.59 45.19 -6.04
C GLY A 5 3.41 44.74 -4.59
N ASP A 6 2.29 44.08 -4.33
CA ASP A 6 2.07 43.18 -3.19
C ASP A 6 2.85 41.88 -3.48
N ASP A 7 3.71 41.43 -2.56
CA ASP A 7 4.01 40.01 -2.44
C ASP A 7 4.39 39.65 -1.00
N ARG A 8 3.58 38.74 -0.45
CA ARG A 8 3.79 38.05 0.81
C ARG A 8 4.84 36.97 0.58
N SER A 9 5.84 36.87 1.44
CA SER A 9 6.50 35.58 1.66
C SER A 9 7.08 35.48 3.07
N ALA A 10 6.41 34.63 3.85
CA ALA A 10 6.82 34.20 5.17
C ALA A 10 8.16 33.46 5.09
N GLY A 11 9.15 33.94 5.83
CA GLY A 11 10.40 33.23 6.05
C GLY A 11 10.17 32.05 7.01
N GLN A 12 9.88 30.87 6.47
CA GLN A 12 10.02 29.62 7.22
C GLN A 12 11.48 29.17 7.14
N SER A 13 12.23 29.49 8.19
CA SER A 13 13.59 29.00 8.42
C SER A 13 13.55 27.50 8.72
N TYR A 14 13.76 26.66 7.70
CA TYR A 14 13.99 25.24 7.89
C TYR A 14 15.42 25.03 8.39
N THR A 15 15.56 24.80 9.70
CA THR A 15 16.81 24.34 10.29
C THR A 15 16.98 22.86 9.96
N VAL A 16 17.84 22.56 8.98
CA VAL A 16 18.20 21.18 8.60
C VAL A 16 19.12 20.60 9.66
N HIS A 17 18.59 19.72 10.52
CA HIS A 17 19.39 18.94 11.46
C HIS A 17 20.09 17.77 10.73
N PRO A 18 21.38 17.49 11.00
CA PRO A 18 22.16 16.47 10.29
C PRO A 18 21.82 15.00 10.63
N TYR A 19 20.72 14.74 11.35
CA TYR A 19 20.25 13.39 11.71
C TYR A 19 18.83 13.08 11.18
N SER A 20 18.43 13.69 10.07
CA SER A 20 17.23 13.26 9.37
C SER A 20 17.53 11.97 8.62
N ILE A 21 17.39 10.82 9.31
CA ILE A 21 17.01 9.57 8.65
C ILE A 21 15.89 9.95 7.68
N ARG A 22 16.13 9.80 6.38
CA ARG A 22 15.07 9.93 5.39
C ARG A 22 14.11 8.80 5.69
N ILE A 23 13.12 9.06 6.54
CA ILE A 23 11.88 8.30 6.53
C ILE A 23 11.26 8.68 5.19
N LEU A 24 11.67 8.00 4.13
CA LEU A 24 10.99 8.12 2.84
C LEU A 24 9.54 7.78 3.15
N PRO A 25 8.58 8.67 2.88
CA PRO A 25 7.18 8.35 3.12
C PRO A 25 6.88 7.07 2.33
N MET A 26 6.49 6.01 3.05
CA MET A 26 6.11 4.76 2.41
C MET A 26 4.92 5.07 1.49
N PRO A 27 4.97 4.69 0.20
CA PRO A 27 3.89 5.00 -0.72
C PRO A 27 2.58 4.39 -0.21
N LEU A 28 1.65 5.28 0.12
CA LEU A 28 0.29 4.96 0.55
C LEU A 28 -0.67 5.17 -0.62
N TYR A 29 -1.27 4.09 -1.06
CA TYR A 29 -2.24 4.06 -2.14
C TYR A 29 -3.65 3.95 -1.55
N GLN A 30 -4.55 4.82 -2.00
CA GLN A 30 -5.98 4.63 -1.80
C GLN A 30 -6.47 3.63 -2.85
N SER A 31 -7.13 2.57 -2.40
CA SER A 31 -7.69 1.54 -3.26
C SER A 31 -8.91 0.93 -2.60
N ASP A 32 -9.97 0.71 -3.36
CA ASP A 32 -11.22 0.13 -2.84
C ASP A 32 -11.10 -1.38 -2.58
N SER A 33 -10.14 -2.04 -3.23
CA SER A 33 -9.93 -3.49 -3.05
C SER A 33 -8.54 -3.96 -3.49
N ILE A 34 -8.08 -5.02 -2.83
CA ILE A 34 -6.96 -5.84 -3.28
C ILE A 34 -7.47 -7.13 -3.94
N LEU A 35 -6.70 -7.65 -4.88
CA LEU A 35 -6.89 -8.96 -5.48
C LEU A 35 -5.70 -9.85 -5.09
N LEU A 36 -6.00 -10.93 -4.38
CA LEU A 36 -5.07 -11.99 -4.08
C LEU A 36 -5.17 -13.03 -5.20
N GLU A 37 -4.04 -13.48 -5.72
CA GLU A 37 -3.95 -14.45 -6.82
C GLU A 37 -2.97 -15.56 -6.44
N ALA A 38 -3.34 -16.81 -6.67
CA ALA A 38 -2.46 -17.97 -6.60
C ALA A 38 -2.50 -18.72 -7.94
N TYR A 39 -1.33 -19.08 -8.46
CA TYR A 39 -1.18 -19.77 -9.73
C TYR A 39 -0.67 -21.19 -9.49
N TYR A 40 -1.45 -22.17 -9.95
CA TYR A 40 -1.07 -23.57 -9.83
C TYR A 40 -0.43 -24.07 -11.13
N PHE A 41 0.17 -25.26 -11.10
CA PHE A 41 0.69 -25.89 -12.31
C PHE A 41 -0.44 -26.06 -13.35
N GLY A 42 -0.27 -25.46 -14.53
CA GLY A 42 -1.28 -25.39 -15.59
C GLY A 42 -1.76 -23.95 -15.83
N ASP A 43 -3.02 -23.81 -16.26
CA ASP A 43 -3.72 -22.51 -16.40
C ASP A 43 -4.70 -22.24 -15.25
N ASP A 44 -4.68 -23.07 -14.19
CA ASP A 44 -5.54 -22.91 -13.02
C ASP A 44 -5.03 -21.79 -12.11
N CYS A 45 -5.93 -20.85 -11.80
CA CYS A 45 -5.66 -19.79 -10.84
C CYS A 45 -6.81 -19.66 -9.84
N GLU A 46 -6.45 -19.47 -8.57
CA GLU A 46 -7.40 -19.04 -7.54
C GLU A 46 -7.23 -17.53 -7.31
N SER A 47 -8.34 -16.81 -7.26
CA SER A 47 -8.32 -15.39 -6.97
C SER A 47 -9.38 -15.01 -5.94
N LEU A 48 -9.03 -14.09 -5.05
CA LEU A 48 -9.92 -13.56 -4.04
C LEU A 48 -9.78 -12.04 -4.00
N ARG A 49 -10.89 -11.33 -4.24
CA ARG A 49 -10.96 -9.89 -4.07
C ARG A 49 -11.43 -9.55 -2.67
N LEU A 50 -10.66 -8.73 -1.97
CA LEU A 50 -10.97 -8.23 -0.63
C LEU A 50 -11.13 -6.71 -0.68
N PRO A 51 -12.21 -6.15 -0.09
CA PRO A 51 -12.29 -4.72 0.10
C PRO A 51 -11.16 -4.25 1.01
N CYS A 52 -10.64 -3.05 0.74
CA CYS A 52 -9.66 -2.39 1.59
C CYS A 52 -9.90 -0.87 1.59
N GLY A 53 -9.33 -0.17 2.57
CA GLY A 53 -9.29 1.29 2.58
C GLY A 53 -8.00 1.84 1.98
N SER A 54 -6.86 1.21 2.30
CA SER A 54 -5.58 1.67 1.78
C SER A 54 -4.52 0.56 1.73
N VAL A 55 -3.54 0.76 0.86
CA VAL A 55 -2.41 -0.13 0.67
C VAL A 55 -1.13 0.67 0.82
N CYS A 56 -0.30 0.31 1.80
CA CYS A 56 1.01 0.88 2.01
C CYS A 56 2.08 -0.12 1.56
N VAL A 57 2.93 0.28 0.62
CA VAL A 57 4.02 -0.57 0.12
C VAL A 57 5.32 -0.11 0.77
N ASP A 58 5.95 -0.99 1.54
CA ASP A 58 7.26 -0.80 2.17
C ASP A 58 8.33 -1.68 1.49
N ALA A 59 9.60 -1.44 1.79
CA ALA A 59 10.76 -2.10 1.20
C ALA A 59 10.83 -3.63 1.40
N GLY A 60 9.94 -4.23 2.20
CA GLY A 60 9.86 -5.68 2.37
C GLY A 60 8.47 -6.22 2.68
N ALA A 61 7.43 -5.38 2.64
CA ALA A 61 6.07 -5.81 2.91
C ALA A 61 5.04 -4.85 2.35
N ILE A 62 3.85 -5.37 2.10
CA ILE A 62 2.65 -4.61 1.81
C ILE A 62 1.76 -4.66 3.06
N LEU A 63 1.42 -3.50 3.58
CA LEU A 63 0.40 -3.35 4.62
C LEU A 63 -0.91 -2.95 3.96
N VAL A 64 -1.96 -3.67 4.26
CA VAL A 64 -3.31 -3.38 3.78
C VAL A 64 -4.19 -3.10 4.97
N ASP A 65 -4.85 -1.94 4.96
CA ASP A 65 -5.77 -1.49 5.98
C ASP A 65 -7.22 -1.56 5.47
N GLY A 66 -8.16 -1.79 6.38
CA GLY A 66 -9.59 -1.87 6.07
C GLY A 66 -10.03 -3.21 5.47
N ILE A 67 -9.27 -4.29 5.71
CA ILE A 67 -9.64 -5.65 5.29
C ILE A 67 -10.45 -6.36 6.38
N GLU A 68 -11.39 -7.21 5.98
CA GLU A 68 -12.16 -8.02 6.94
C GLU A 68 -11.31 -9.22 7.41
N PRO A 69 -10.91 -9.31 8.70
CA PRO A 69 -10.01 -10.36 9.17
C PRO A 69 -10.58 -11.77 9.01
N LEU A 70 -11.90 -11.92 9.03
CA LEU A 70 -12.59 -13.19 8.83
C LEU A 70 -12.40 -13.72 7.41
N GLN A 71 -12.41 -12.84 6.40
CA GLN A 71 -12.18 -13.25 5.01
C GLN A 71 -10.75 -13.73 4.79
N LEU A 72 -9.77 -13.07 5.42
CA LEU A 72 -8.38 -13.47 5.35
C LEU A 72 -8.09 -14.77 6.12
N GLN A 73 -8.75 -14.98 7.27
CA GLN A 73 -8.65 -16.24 8.02
C GLN A 73 -9.33 -17.41 7.32
N ALA A 74 -10.37 -17.15 6.52
CA ALA A 74 -11.02 -18.16 5.71
C ALA A 74 -10.19 -18.57 4.48
N LEU A 75 -9.09 -17.88 4.18
CA LEU A 75 -8.21 -18.17 3.06
C LEU A 75 -7.49 -19.52 3.27
N ARG A 76 -7.80 -20.49 2.41
CA ARG A 76 -7.26 -21.87 2.51
C ARG A 76 -5.95 -22.08 1.72
N TRP A 77 -5.58 -21.13 0.88
CA TRP A 77 -4.41 -21.15 0.03
C TRP A 77 -3.47 -19.98 0.35
N THR A 78 -2.26 -20.02 -0.16
CA THR A 78 -1.28 -18.94 -0.01
C THR A 78 -1.25 -18.13 -1.29
N PRO A 79 -1.48 -16.80 -1.26
CA PRO A 79 -1.38 -15.98 -2.45
C PRO A 79 0.07 -15.89 -2.91
N ASP A 80 0.27 -16.01 -4.22
CA ASP A 80 1.56 -15.75 -4.89
C ASP A 80 1.69 -14.27 -5.25
N PHE A 81 0.58 -13.63 -5.58
CA PHE A 81 0.53 -12.22 -5.96
C PHE A 81 -0.58 -11.46 -5.24
N LEU A 82 -0.29 -10.20 -4.94
CA LEU A 82 -1.24 -9.19 -4.53
C LEU A 82 -1.26 -8.10 -5.59
N SER A 83 -2.43 -7.83 -6.15
CA SER A 83 -2.64 -6.70 -7.05
C SER A 83 -3.73 -5.75 -6.58
N PHE A 84 -3.63 -4.49 -6.94
CA PHE A 84 -4.62 -3.45 -6.66
C PHE A 84 -4.55 -2.36 -7.72
N ASP A 85 -5.65 -1.64 -7.91
CA ASP A 85 -5.69 -0.47 -8.76
C ASP A 85 -5.59 0.79 -7.89
N ALA A 86 -4.67 1.68 -8.24
CA ALA A 86 -4.52 2.97 -7.60
C ALA A 86 -4.15 4.03 -8.64
N GLN A 87 -4.88 5.14 -8.65
CA GLN A 87 -4.63 6.27 -9.57
C GLN A 87 -4.58 5.85 -11.06
N GLY A 88 -5.40 4.86 -11.46
CA GLY A 88 -5.44 4.35 -12.83
C GLY A 88 -4.25 3.45 -13.21
N THR A 89 -3.40 3.08 -12.24
CA THR A 89 -2.31 2.12 -12.42
C THR A 89 -2.62 0.85 -11.64
N ARG A 90 -2.53 -0.30 -12.32
CA ARG A 90 -2.60 -1.61 -11.66
C ARG A 90 -1.21 -1.96 -11.11
N HIS A 91 -1.11 -2.00 -9.80
CA HIS A 91 0.06 -2.48 -9.08
C HIS A 91 -0.07 -3.98 -8.85
N ARG A 92 1.02 -4.73 -9.02
CA ARG A 92 1.07 -6.17 -8.77
C ARG A 92 2.42 -6.54 -8.19
N TYR A 93 2.40 -7.23 -7.05
CA TYR A 93 3.59 -7.60 -6.31
C TYR A 93 3.55 -9.09 -5.96
N PRO A 94 4.69 -9.80 -6.07
CA PRO A 94 4.80 -11.13 -5.51
C PRO A 94 4.79 -11.04 -3.98
N VAL A 95 4.01 -11.89 -3.33
CA VAL A 95 3.83 -11.87 -1.88
C VAL A 95 3.87 -13.26 -1.26
N SER A 96 4.15 -13.32 0.03
CA SER A 96 3.98 -14.51 0.84
C SER A 96 2.61 -14.56 1.51
N ARG A 97 2.40 -15.62 2.32
CA ARG A 97 1.24 -15.76 3.19
C ARG A 97 0.97 -14.49 4.01
N PRO A 98 -0.28 -13.99 4.04
CA PRO A 98 -0.65 -12.87 4.87
C PRO A 98 -0.52 -13.18 6.37
N ALA A 99 -0.16 -12.16 7.14
CA ALA A 99 -0.26 -12.15 8.59
C ALA A 99 -1.20 -11.02 9.03
N LEU A 100 -2.15 -11.32 9.91
CA LEU A 100 -2.93 -10.28 10.58
C LEU A 100 -2.03 -9.55 11.58
N VAL A 101 -1.93 -8.23 11.48
CA VAL A 101 -1.06 -7.40 12.34
C VAL A 101 -1.83 -6.42 13.21
N GLY A 102 -3.15 -6.30 13.01
CA GLY A 102 -4.01 -5.42 13.77
C GLY A 102 -5.48 -5.61 13.41
N PRO A 103 -6.39 -4.86 14.07
CA PRO A 103 -7.81 -4.87 13.73
C PRO A 103 -7.99 -4.35 12.29
N GLY A 104 -8.42 -5.21 11.39
CA GLY A 104 -8.62 -4.87 9.98
C GLY A 104 -7.34 -4.61 9.18
N GLN A 105 -6.19 -5.09 9.68
CA GLN A 105 -4.90 -4.90 9.03
C GLN A 105 -4.21 -6.22 8.72
N ALA A 106 -3.74 -6.36 7.47
CA ALA A 106 -2.86 -7.45 7.06
C ALA A 106 -1.53 -6.95 6.57
N ARG A 107 -0.51 -7.77 6.84
CA ARG A 107 0.82 -7.65 6.30
C ARG A 107 1.10 -8.82 5.37
N PHE A 108 1.53 -8.50 4.15
CA PHE A 108 2.01 -9.44 3.16
C PHE A 108 3.51 -9.21 2.98
N ALA A 109 4.37 -10.19 3.21
CA ALA A 109 5.80 -10.00 2.95
C ALA A 109 6.03 -10.05 1.43
N LEU A 110 6.91 -9.18 0.92
CA LEU A 110 7.32 -9.18 -0.48
C LEU A 110 8.35 -10.30 -0.73
N LEU A 111 8.32 -10.88 -1.93
CA LEU A 111 9.26 -11.91 -2.40
C LEU A 111 10.19 -11.39 -3.50
#